data_AF-A0A2X3LMV9-F1
#
_entry.id   AF-A0A2X3LMV9-F1
#
_cell.length_a   1.000
_cell.length_b   1.000
_cell.length_c   1.000
_cell.angle_alpha   90.00
_cell.angle_beta   90.00
_cell.angle_gamma   90.00
#
_symmetry.space_group_name_H-M   'P 1'
#
loop_
_entity.id
_entity.type
_entity.pdbx_description
1 polymer ?
#
loop_
_entity_poly.entity_id
_entity_poly.type
_entity_poly.pdbx_seq_one_letter_code
_entity_poly.pdbx_strand_id
1 'polypeptide(L)'
;MQLQKLVNMFGGDLTRRYGQKVHKLTLHGGFSCPNRDGTIGRGGCTFCNVASFADEAQQHRSIAEQLAHQANLVNRAKRYLATFRRIPAPLRKFRCCVLCISRR
;
A
#
# COMPACT_ATOMS: atom_id res chain seq x y z
N MET A 1 -27.11 9.88 -14.88
CA MET A 1 -26.83 8.50 -14.42
C MET A 1 -25.81 8.55 -13.29
N GLN A 2 -26.03 7.83 -12.19
CA GLN A 2 -25.06 7.73 -11.09
C GLN A 2 -24.11 6.55 -11.32
N LEU A 3 -22.80 6.80 -11.42
CA LEU A 3 -21.75 5.82 -11.75
C LEU A 3 -21.75 4.61 -10.80
N GLN A 4 -22.06 4.83 -9.53
CA GLN A 4 -22.16 3.78 -8.51
C GLN A 4 -23.25 2.72 -8.78
N LYS A 5 -24.20 2.99 -9.68
CA LYS A 5 -25.24 2.02 -10.08
C LYS A 5 -24.77 1.09 -11.21
N LEU A 6 -23.67 1.44 -11.87
CA LEU A 6 -23.16 0.74 -13.06
C LEU A 6 -21.81 0.04 -12.80
N VAL A 7 -21.05 0.53 -11.81
CA VAL A 7 -19.70 0.04 -11.52
C VAL A 7 -19.54 -0.31 -10.05
N ASN A 8 -18.97 -1.49 -9.79
CA ASN A 8 -18.56 -1.90 -8.45
C ASN A 8 -17.31 -1.14 -8.01
N MET A 9 -17.51 -0.01 -7.34
CA MET A 9 -16.41 0.75 -6.76
C MET A 9 -15.81 0.00 -5.57
N PHE A 10 -14.48 -0.18 -5.58
CA PHE A 10 -13.77 -0.95 -4.56
C PHE A 10 -14.08 -0.51 -3.12
N GLY A 11 -14.08 0.80 -2.85
CA GLY A 11 -14.44 1.32 -1.53
C GLY A 11 -15.89 1.01 -1.11
N GLY A 12 -16.83 1.05 -2.05
CA GLY A 12 -18.22 0.68 -1.82
C GLY A 12 -18.38 -0.82 -1.53
N ASP A 13 -17.71 -1.67 -2.32
CA ASP A 13 -17.70 -3.12 -2.10
C ASP A 13 -17.09 -3.50 -0.75
N LEU A 14 -15.96 -2.90 -0.36
CA LEU A 14 -15.37 -3.10 0.97
C LEU A 14 -16.30 -2.66 2.10
N THR A 15 -16.99 -1.54 1.93
CA THR A 15 -17.95 -1.05 2.94
C THR A 15 -19.13 -2.01 3.07
N ARG A 16 -19.65 -2.53 1.95
CA ARG A 16 -20.71 -3.55 1.92
C ARG A 16 -20.30 -4.85 2.61
N ARG A 17 -19.06 -5.33 2.38
CA ARG A 17 -18.56 -6.60 2.96
C ARG A 17 -18.24 -6.51 4.45
N TYR A 18 -17.72 -5.36 4.90
CA TYR A 18 -17.21 -5.22 6.27
C TYR A 18 -18.08 -4.34 7.17
N GLY A 19 -19.18 -3.78 6.67
CA GLY A 19 -20.13 -2.94 7.41
C GLY A 19 -19.57 -1.57 7.83
N GLN A 20 -18.37 -1.21 7.38
CA GLN A 20 -17.69 0.02 7.74
C GLN A 20 -16.65 0.41 6.68
N LYS A 21 -16.28 1.69 6.66
CA LYS A 21 -15.23 2.19 5.78
C LYS A 21 -13.89 1.51 6.07
N VAL A 22 -13.24 1.01 5.04
CA VAL A 22 -11.88 0.44 5.10
C VAL A 22 -10.91 1.43 4.47
N HIS A 23 -9.80 1.71 5.15
CA HIS A 23 -8.76 2.61 4.62
C HIS A 23 -7.51 1.85 4.21
N LYS A 24 -6.92 2.20 3.07
CA LYS A 24 -5.69 1.57 2.58
C LYS A 24 -4.47 2.15 3.30
N LEU A 25 -3.63 1.30 3.89
CA LEU A 25 -2.34 1.68 4.46
C LEU A 25 -1.22 1.20 3.53
N THR A 26 -0.23 2.05 3.31
CA THR A 26 0.95 1.71 2.49
C THR A 26 2.13 1.42 3.41
N LEU A 27 2.76 0.27 3.22
CA LEU A 27 3.89 -0.20 4.02
C LEU A 27 5.16 -0.32 3.18
N HIS A 28 6.31 -0.09 3.79
CA HIS A 28 7.62 -0.31 3.19
C HIS A 28 8.14 -1.70 3.57
N GLY A 29 8.27 -2.59 2.59
CA GLY A 29 8.74 -3.97 2.80
C GLY A 29 10.27 -4.14 2.79
N GLY A 30 11.03 -3.06 2.64
CA GLY A 30 12.50 -3.10 2.55
C GLY A 30 13.04 -3.62 1.22
N PHE A 31 12.22 -3.58 0.16
CA PHE A 31 12.64 -4.00 -1.17
C PHE A 31 13.26 -2.82 -1.95
N SER A 32 14.28 -3.05 -2.77
CA SER A 32 14.79 -2.08 -3.75
C SER A 32 14.24 -2.37 -5.14
N CYS A 33 14.13 -1.33 -5.97
CA CYS A 33 13.81 -1.47 -7.39
C CYS A 33 15.12 -1.60 -8.15
N PRO A 34 15.35 -2.69 -8.91
CA PRO A 34 16.60 -2.89 -9.63
C PRO A 34 16.82 -1.89 -10.77
N ASN A 35 15.74 -1.25 -11.24
CA ASN A 35 15.81 -0.15 -12.22
C ASN A 35 16.06 1.21 -11.55
N ARG A 36 15.93 1.30 -10.21
CA ARG A 36 16.23 2.49 -9.39
C ARG A 36 17.65 2.45 -8.86
N ASP A 37 18.10 1.29 -8.37
CA ASP A 37 19.46 1.08 -7.88
C ASP A 37 20.48 0.87 -9.02
N GLY A 38 20.01 0.72 -10.26
CA GLY A 38 20.84 0.64 -11.46
C GLY A 38 21.38 -0.76 -11.73
N THR A 39 20.95 -1.78 -10.98
CA THR A 39 21.46 -3.15 -11.08
C THR A 39 21.00 -3.92 -12.32
N ILE A 40 19.78 -3.67 -12.83
CA ILE A 40 19.23 -4.36 -14.03
C ILE A 40 19.04 -3.40 -15.20
N GLY A 41 18.90 -2.10 -14.94
CA GLY A 41 18.72 -1.09 -15.99
C GLY A 41 18.99 0.33 -15.50
N ARG A 42 19.34 1.22 -16.42
CA ARG A 42 19.57 2.65 -16.16
C ARG A 42 18.39 3.46 -16.71
N GLY A 43 17.94 4.49 -15.99
CA GLY A 43 16.86 5.38 -16.41
C GLY A 43 15.49 5.15 -15.73
N GLY A 44 15.34 4.15 -14.86
CA GLY A 44 14.06 3.86 -14.18
C GLY A 44 12.96 3.38 -15.13
N CYS A 45 11.72 3.26 -14.65
CA CYS A 45 10.58 3.02 -15.55
C CYS A 45 10.13 4.36 -16.16
N THR A 46 9.70 4.38 -17.43
CA THR A 46 9.22 5.61 -18.10
C THR A 46 8.07 6.31 -17.38
N PHE A 47 7.27 5.56 -16.61
CA PHE A 47 6.17 6.06 -15.79
C PHE A 47 6.53 6.24 -14.31
N CYS A 48 7.80 6.03 -13.94
CA CYS A 48 8.27 6.14 -12.57
C CYS A 48 8.60 7.59 -12.23
N ASN A 49 7.81 8.22 -11.36
CA ASN A 49 8.22 9.46 -10.72
C ASN A 49 8.99 9.16 -9.43
N VAL A 50 10.32 9.34 -9.47
CA VAL A 50 11.20 9.09 -8.33
C VAL A 50 10.88 10.00 -7.14
N ALA A 51 10.40 11.22 -7.40
CA ALA A 51 10.04 12.18 -6.35
C ALA A 51 8.71 11.81 -5.64
N SER A 52 7.86 10.96 -6.24
CA SER A 52 6.60 10.51 -5.64
C SER A 52 6.78 9.39 -4.62
N PHE A 53 8.02 8.98 -4.37
CA PHE A 53 8.33 7.94 -3.41
C PHE A 53 8.39 8.51 -1.99
N ALA A 54 7.53 7.97 -1.13
CA ALA A 54 7.48 8.30 0.30
C ALA A 54 8.77 7.94 1.03
N ASP A 55 8.92 8.53 2.22
CA ASP A 55 10.05 8.43 3.14
C ASP A 55 10.67 7.01 3.22
N GLU A 56 11.90 6.90 2.73
CA GLU A 56 12.67 5.66 2.74
C GLU A 56 13.07 5.27 4.17
N ALA A 57 13.06 6.19 5.14
CA ALA A 57 13.35 5.88 6.53
C ALA A 57 12.35 4.87 7.12
N GLN A 58 11.14 4.78 6.56
CA GLN A 58 10.13 3.81 7.00
C GLN A 58 10.56 2.35 6.76
N GLN A 59 11.54 2.09 5.90
CA GLN A 59 12.10 0.76 5.68
C GLN A 59 12.80 0.16 6.91
N HIS A 60 13.29 1.01 7.81
CA HIS A 60 14.03 0.59 9.00
C HIS A 60 13.12 0.25 10.18
N ARG A 61 11.81 0.52 10.07
CA ARG A 61 10.82 0.17 11.08
C ARG A 61 10.22 -1.21 10.80
N SER A 62 9.91 -1.96 11.84
CA SER A 62 9.18 -3.22 11.71
C SER A 62 7.79 -3.00 11.10
N ILE A 63 7.25 -4.05 10.47
CA ILE A 63 5.90 -3.99 9.87
C ILE A 63 4.84 -3.61 10.90
N ALA A 64 4.97 -4.06 12.15
CA ALA A 64 4.06 -3.72 13.23
C ALA A 64 4.12 -2.22 13.58
N GLU A 65 5.32 -1.64 13.69
CA GLU A 65 5.51 -0.22 13.95
C GLU A 65 4.99 0.64 12.79
N GLN A 66 5.24 0.23 11.55
CA GLN A 66 4.70 0.92 10.39
C GLN A 66 3.17 0.91 10.38
N LEU A 67 2.55 -0.22 10.71
CA LEU A 67 1.09 -0.34 10.81
C LEU A 67 0.51 0.57 11.90
N ALA A 68 1.10 0.55 13.10
CA ALA A 68 0.66 1.39 14.20
C ALA A 68 0.80 2.88 13.86
N HIS A 69 1.95 3.26 13.31
CA HIS A 69 2.23 4.64 12.90
C HIS A 69 1.24 5.13 11.84
N GLN A 70 1.03 4.36 10.77
CA GLN A 70 0.14 4.72 9.66
C GLN A 70 -1.33 4.73 10.09
N ALA A 71 -1.76 3.79 10.93
CA ALA A 71 -3.12 3.79 11.48
C ALA A 71 -3.38 5.02 12.38
N ASN A 72 -2.36 5.49 13.11
CA ASN A 72 -2.46 6.70 13.94
C ASN A 72 -2.61 7.97 13.11
N LEU A 73 -1.88 8.11 12.00
CA LEU A 73 -1.96 9.29 11.12
C LEU A 73 -3.32 9.41 10.41
N VAL A 74 -3.86 8.28 9.96
CA VAL A 74 -5.06 8.29 9.12
C VAL A 74 -6.31 8.57 9.95
N ASN A 75 -6.43 8.00 11.16
CA ASN A 75 -7.55 8.11 12.11
C ASN A 75 -8.97 8.26 11.50
N ARG A 76 -9.21 7.64 10.34
CA ARG A 76 -10.43 7.82 9.50
C ARG A 76 -11.23 6.54 9.34
N ALA A 77 -10.74 5.42 9.86
CA ALA A 77 -11.37 4.12 9.73
C ALA A 77 -11.04 3.23 10.93
N LYS A 78 -11.96 2.32 11.27
CA LYS A 78 -11.72 1.26 12.25
C LYS A 78 -11.07 0.01 11.62
N ARG A 79 -11.11 -0.11 10.29
CA ARG A 79 -10.49 -1.20 9.53
C ARG A 79 -9.53 -0.68 8.47
N TYR A 80 -8.46 -1.43 8.28
CA TYR A 80 -7.39 -1.09 7.35
C TYR A 80 -7.07 -2.22 6.39
N LEU A 81 -6.80 -1.86 5.14
CA LEU A 81 -6.22 -2.74 4.12
C LEU A 81 -4.74 -2.39 3.98
N ALA A 82 -3.87 -3.21 4.56
CA ALA A 82 -2.44 -3.03 4.43
C ALA A 82 -1.94 -3.53 3.06
N THR A 83 -1.14 -2.71 2.38
CA THR A 83 -0.49 -3.08 1.12
C THR A 83 0.96 -2.65 1.14
N PHE A 84 1.84 -3.49 0.61
CA PHE A 84 3.23 -3.08 0.40
C PHE A 84 3.32 -2.10 -0.76
N ARG A 85 4.18 -1.09 -0.59
CA ARG A 85 4.58 -0.20 -1.66
C ARG A 85 5.06 -1.04 -2.84
N ARG A 86 4.49 -0.76 -4.00
CA ARG A 86 4.85 -1.46 -5.23
C ARG A 86 6.23 -0.99 -5.66
N ILE A 87 7.16 -1.92 -5.65
CA ILE A 87 8.53 -1.80 -6.12
C ILE A 87 8.67 -2.97 -7.09
N PRO A 88 9.10 -2.79 -8.36
CA PRO A 88 9.23 -3.90 -9.29
C PRO A 88 10.40 -4.80 -8.85
N ALA A 89 10.17 -5.63 -7.85
CA ALA A 89 11.08 -6.69 -7.46
C ALA A 89 10.74 -7.97 -8.25
N PRO A 90 11.71 -8.88 -8.49
CA PRO A 90 11.42 -10.17 -9.10
C PRO A 90 10.28 -10.89 -8.34
N LEU A 91 9.31 -11.39 -9.09
CA LEU A 91 8.00 -11.92 -8.65
C LEU A 91 8.06 -12.98 -7.53
N ARG A 92 9.24 -13.50 -7.17
CA ARG A 92 9.44 -14.53 -6.15
C ARG A 92 9.29 -14.07 -4.70
N LYS A 93 9.18 -12.76 -4.42
CA LYS A 93 9.04 -12.23 -3.03
C LYS A 93 7.71 -11.54 -2.71
N PHE A 94 6.74 -11.52 -3.61
CA PHE A 94 5.44 -10.88 -3.36
C PHE A 94 4.40 -11.88 -2.84
N ARG A 95 4.41 -12.15 -1.53
CA ARG A 95 3.17 -12.54 -0.84
C ARG A 95 2.45 -11.25 -0.46
N CYS A 96 1.42 -10.90 -1.22
CA CYS A 96 0.56 -9.78 -0.90
C CYS A 96 -0.24 -10.14 0.35
N CYS A 97 0.30 -9.84 1.54
CA CYS A 97 -0.44 -9.99 2.79
C CYS A 97 -1.50 -8.88 2.86
N VAL A 98 -2.72 -9.21 2.44
CA VAL A 98 -3.91 -8.42 2.75
C VAL A 98 -4.24 -8.69 4.22
N LEU A 99 -3.67 -7.90 5.12
CA LEU A 99 -4.02 -7.95 6.54
C LEU A 99 -5.16 -6.97 6.80
N CYS A 100 -6.33 -7.50 7.15
CA CYS A 100 -7.48 -6.72 7.57
C CYS A 100 -7.34 -6.42 9.07
N ILE A 101 -6.81 -5.24 9.40
CA ILE A 101 -6.53 -4.89 10.80
C ILE A 101 -7.73 -4.13 11.34
N SER A 102 -8.32 -4.63 12.43
CA SER A 102 -9.30 -3.87 13.21
C SER A 102 -8.57 -3.13 14.33
N ARG A 103 -8.77 -1.82 14.43
CA ARG A 103 -8.49 -1.12 15.68
C ARG A 103 -9.44 -1.69 16.73
N ARG A 104 -8.90 -2.21 17.85
CA ARG A 104 -9.70 -2.39 19.06
C ARG A 104 -10.05 -1.03 19.62
#